data_AF-A0A2Z5G5Z9-F1
#
_entry.id   AF-A0A2Z5G5Z9-F1
#
_cell.length_a   1.000
_cell.length_b   1.000
_cell.length_c   1.000
_cell.angle_alpha   90.00
_cell.angle_beta   90.00
_cell.angle_gamma   90.00
#
_symmetry.space_group_name_H-M   'P 1'
#
loop_
_entity.id
_entity.type
_entity.pdbx_description
1 polymer ?
#
loop_
_entity_poly.entity_id
_entity_poly.type
_entity_poly.pdbx_seq_one_letter_code
_entity_poly.pdbx_strand_id
1 'polypeptide(L)'
;MTEPLSHLRSHIEIIAKHEQEFLERRTRSERLGDSLGTFIGSLTFVAIHLCWFSAWILFNVFPLGIQHFDPFPFSLLDSIVALEAIFLASFIVMRQSRASRRSDERDHLMLQILMLTEREITAVLGVERLLAARMGLKEVEANEEIEQLSQETSIDEVAQTLQEHLTED
;
A
#
# COMPACT_ATOMS: atom_id res chain seq x y z
N MET A 1 -34.20 -19.09 20.88
CA MET A 1 -32.80 -18.77 21.23
C MET A 1 -31.94 -19.01 19.99
N THR A 2 -32.02 -18.12 18.99
CA THR A 2 -31.32 -18.25 17.69
C THR A 2 -31.24 -16.87 17.02
N GLU A 3 -30.31 -16.01 17.43
CA GLU A 3 -29.88 -14.84 16.64
C GLU A 3 -28.40 -14.49 16.92
N PRO A 4 -27.43 -15.21 16.32
CA PRO A 4 -26.09 -14.66 16.13
C PRO A 4 -25.65 -14.61 14.65
N LEU A 5 -26.46 -15.12 13.72
CA LEU A 5 -26.06 -15.33 12.31
C LEU A 5 -26.52 -14.25 11.33
N SER A 6 -27.42 -13.35 11.72
CA SER A 6 -27.94 -12.26 10.86
C SER A 6 -26.90 -11.14 10.64
N HIS A 7 -26.23 -10.71 11.72
CA HIS A 7 -25.19 -9.67 11.66
C HIS A 7 -23.91 -10.13 10.93
N LEU A 8 -23.51 -11.40 11.09
CA LEU A 8 -22.33 -11.94 10.40
C LEU A 8 -22.55 -12.04 8.89
N ARG A 9 -23.75 -12.44 8.45
CA ARG A 9 -24.11 -12.46 7.02
C ARG A 9 -24.14 -11.07 6.43
N SER A 10 -24.70 -10.08 7.15
CA SER A 10 -24.72 -8.69 6.70
C SER A 10 -23.30 -8.11 6.53
N HIS A 11 -22.37 -8.37 7.46
CA HIS A 11 -20.98 -7.92 7.32
C HIS A 11 -20.25 -8.61 6.17
N ILE A 12 -20.46 -9.92 5.98
CA ILE A 12 -19.88 -10.67 4.85
C ILE A 12 -20.42 -10.15 3.52
N GLU A 13 -21.70 -9.79 3.45
CA GLU A 13 -22.35 -9.27 2.26
C GLU A 13 -21.89 -7.85 1.93
N ILE A 14 -21.63 -7.02 2.95
CA ILE A 14 -21.02 -5.69 2.79
C ILE A 14 -19.58 -5.79 2.27
N ILE A 15 -18.77 -6.70 2.83
CA ILE A 15 -17.39 -6.93 2.39
C ILE A 15 -17.38 -7.49 0.97
N ALA A 16 -18.23 -8.47 0.65
CA ALA A 16 -18.34 -9.07 -0.67
C ALA A 16 -18.82 -8.06 -1.73
N LYS A 17 -19.75 -7.16 -1.37
CA LYS A 17 -20.22 -6.10 -2.26
C LYS A 17 -19.15 -5.05 -2.50
N HIS A 18 -18.37 -4.69 -1.49
CA HIS A 18 -17.24 -3.77 -1.63
C HIS A 18 -16.13 -4.36 -2.52
N GLU A 19 -15.83 -5.66 -2.36
CA GLU A 19 -14.91 -6.41 -3.24
C GLU A 19 -15.44 -6.44 -4.69
N GLN A 20 -16.74 -6.70 -4.89
CA GLN A 20 -17.37 -6.69 -6.21
C GLN A 20 -17.36 -5.32 -6.88
N GLU A 21 -17.66 -4.23 -6.16
CA GLU A 21 -17.59 -2.86 -6.69
C GLU A 21 -16.15 -2.46 -7.06
N PHE A 22 -15.15 -2.96 -6.32
CA PHE A 22 -13.72 -2.83 -6.67
C PHE A 22 -13.35 -3.62 -7.93
N LEU A 23 -13.95 -4.79 -8.15
CA LEU A 23 -13.74 -5.62 -9.34
C LEU A 23 -14.48 -5.09 -10.58
N GLU A 24 -15.65 -4.47 -10.41
CA GLU A 24 -16.50 -3.95 -11.48
C GLU A 24 -15.98 -2.61 -12.04
N ARG A 25 -15.28 -1.81 -11.24
CA ARG A 25 -14.64 -0.55 -11.69
C ARG A 25 -13.31 -0.75 -12.42
N ARG A 26 -12.85 -1.99 -12.62
CA ARG A 26 -11.58 -2.28 -13.29
C ARG A 26 -11.64 -1.96 -14.78
N THR A 27 -11.08 -0.83 -15.15
CA THR A 27 -10.83 -0.47 -16.56
C THR A 27 -9.96 -1.55 -17.21
N ARG A 28 -10.14 -1.86 -18.50
CA ARG A 28 -9.32 -2.90 -19.20
C ARG A 28 -7.81 -2.67 -19.04
N SER A 29 -7.39 -1.42 -18.93
CA SER A 29 -6.01 -0.99 -18.64
C SER A 29 -5.51 -1.40 -17.25
N GLU A 30 -6.38 -1.48 -16.24
CA GLU A 30 -6.01 -1.87 -14.87
C GLU A 30 -5.84 -3.39 -14.73
N ARG A 31 -6.59 -4.20 -15.49
CA ARG A 31 -6.35 -5.65 -15.56
C ARG A 31 -5.03 -5.96 -16.25
N LEU A 32 -4.73 -5.26 -17.35
CA LEU A 32 -3.44 -5.38 -18.03
C LEU A 32 -2.30 -4.95 -17.10
N GLY A 33 -2.46 -3.85 -16.36
CA GLY A 33 -1.44 -3.34 -15.44
C GLY A 33 -1.09 -4.28 -14.29
N ASP A 34 -2.07 -4.99 -13.72
CA ASP A 34 -1.80 -5.97 -12.65
C ASP A 34 -1.19 -7.25 -13.18
N SER A 35 -1.64 -7.74 -14.35
CA SER A 35 -1.04 -8.92 -14.98
C SER A 35 0.41 -8.65 -15.39
N LEU A 36 0.68 -7.49 -15.99
CA LEU A 36 2.05 -7.09 -16.35
C LEU A 36 2.91 -6.89 -15.10
N GLY A 37 2.31 -6.36 -14.03
CA GLY A 37 2.99 -6.15 -12.77
C GLY A 37 3.48 -7.41 -12.10
N THR A 38 2.64 -8.44 -12.03
CA THR A 38 3.03 -9.75 -11.51
C THR A 38 4.03 -10.44 -12.44
N PHE A 39 3.90 -10.23 -13.75
CA PHE A 39 4.80 -10.81 -14.74
C PHE A 39 6.22 -10.21 -14.67
N ILE A 40 6.37 -8.89 -14.68
CA ILE A 40 7.68 -8.20 -14.61
C ILE A 40 8.43 -8.53 -13.30
N GLY A 41 7.70 -8.75 -12.20
CA GLY A 41 8.29 -9.14 -10.91
C GLY A 41 8.55 -10.65 -10.76
N SER A 42 8.25 -11.47 -11.76
CA SER A 42 8.36 -12.92 -11.67
C SER A 42 9.72 -13.43 -12.15
N LEU A 43 10.22 -14.48 -11.51
CA LEU A 43 11.41 -15.20 -11.98
C LEU A 43 11.22 -15.78 -13.40
N THR A 44 9.97 -16.04 -13.80
CA THR A 44 9.62 -16.49 -15.16
C THR A 44 9.99 -15.46 -16.23
N PHE A 45 9.81 -14.16 -15.94
CA PHE A 45 10.19 -13.08 -16.87
C PHE A 45 11.70 -13.09 -17.13
N VAL A 46 12.49 -13.21 -16.05
CA VAL A 46 13.96 -13.29 -16.14
C VAL A 46 14.41 -14.52 -16.92
N ALA A 47 13.80 -15.68 -16.68
CA ALA A 47 14.11 -16.91 -17.40
C ALA A 47 13.82 -16.80 -18.90
N ILE A 48 12.67 -16.20 -19.28
CA ILE A 48 12.32 -15.97 -20.69
C ILE A 48 13.35 -15.08 -21.38
N HIS A 49 13.76 -13.97 -20.75
CA HIS A 49 14.78 -13.06 -21.31
C HIS A 49 16.13 -13.75 -21.45
N LEU A 50 16.54 -14.51 -20.44
CA LEU A 50 17.80 -15.26 -20.49
C LEU A 50 17.81 -16.29 -21.63
N CYS A 51 16.71 -17.04 -21.80
CA CYS A 51 16.55 -17.97 -22.91
C CYS A 51 16.54 -17.25 -24.26
N TRP A 52 15.83 -16.13 -24.38
CA TRP A 52 15.77 -15.32 -25.59
C TRP A 52 17.15 -14.77 -25.99
N PHE A 53 17.89 -14.15 -25.06
CA PHE A 53 19.23 -13.64 -25.31
C PHE A 53 20.20 -14.77 -25.67
N SER A 54 20.14 -15.89 -24.94
CA SER A 54 20.98 -17.05 -25.22
C SER A 54 20.69 -17.61 -26.63
N ALA A 55 19.42 -17.71 -27.01
CA ALA A 55 19.01 -18.17 -28.34
C ALA A 55 19.46 -17.20 -29.44
N TRP A 56 19.36 -15.88 -29.22
CA TRP A 56 19.80 -14.86 -30.17
C TRP A 56 21.31 -14.92 -30.40
N ILE A 57 22.08 -15.02 -29.33
CA ILE A 57 23.55 -15.16 -29.40
C ILE A 57 23.90 -16.47 -30.11
N LEU A 58 23.26 -17.59 -29.75
CA LEU A 58 23.53 -18.89 -30.36
C LEU A 58 23.23 -18.86 -31.88
N PHE A 59 22.12 -18.26 -32.28
CA PHE A 59 21.74 -18.13 -33.69
C PHE A 59 22.71 -17.25 -34.49
N ASN A 60 23.25 -16.20 -33.88
CA ASN A 60 24.21 -15.31 -34.55
C ASN A 60 25.66 -15.83 -34.51
N VAL A 61 26.04 -16.65 -33.53
CA VAL A 61 27.41 -17.20 -33.41
C VAL A 61 27.58 -18.48 -34.22
N PHE A 62 26.55 -19.32 -34.34
CA PHE A 62 26.64 -20.56 -35.12
C PHE A 62 26.42 -20.29 -36.60
N PRO A 63 27.41 -20.55 -37.48
CA PRO A 63 27.29 -20.29 -38.90
C PRO A 63 26.37 -21.34 -39.55
N LEU A 64 25.07 -21.09 -39.52
CA LEU A 64 24.03 -21.91 -40.15
C LEU A 64 23.89 -21.67 -41.68
N GLY A 65 24.93 -21.13 -42.33
CA GLY A 65 24.94 -20.87 -43.78
C GLY A 65 24.24 -19.60 -44.24
N ILE A 66 23.83 -18.73 -43.30
CA ILE A 66 23.23 -17.41 -43.55
C ILE A 66 24.21 -16.34 -43.06
N GLN A 67 24.32 -15.22 -43.77
CA GLN A 67 25.12 -14.05 -43.34
C GLN A 67 24.69 -13.64 -41.92
N HIS A 68 25.66 -13.41 -41.02
CA HIS A 68 25.43 -12.99 -39.63
C HIS A 68 24.41 -11.85 -39.58
N PHE A 69 23.22 -12.12 -39.05
CA PHE A 69 22.10 -11.17 -39.03
C PHE A 69 22.39 -9.97 -38.11
N ASP A 70 23.02 -10.24 -36.97
CA ASP A 70 23.46 -9.26 -35.98
C ASP A 70 24.92 -9.59 -35.58
N PRO A 71 25.92 -9.09 -36.36
CA PRO A 71 27.32 -9.32 -36.06
C PRO A 71 27.70 -8.70 -34.71
N PHE A 72 28.69 -9.31 -34.03
CA PHE A 72 29.29 -8.71 -32.83
C PHE A 72 29.73 -7.27 -33.17
N PRO A 73 29.27 -6.23 -32.44
CA PRO A 73 28.81 -6.22 -31.04
C PRO A 73 27.29 -6.33 -30.77
N PHE A 74 26.48 -6.88 -31.68
CA PHE A 74 25.02 -7.07 -31.53
C PHE A 74 24.18 -5.78 -31.41
N SER A 75 24.39 -4.82 -32.32
CA SER A 75 23.74 -3.50 -32.26
C SER A 75 22.21 -3.54 -32.32
N LEU A 76 21.62 -4.55 -32.97
CA LEU A 76 20.16 -4.70 -33.03
C LEU A 76 19.59 -5.19 -31.69
N LEU A 77 20.21 -6.21 -31.09
CA LEU A 77 19.83 -6.69 -29.76
C LEU A 77 19.92 -5.55 -28.73
N ASP A 78 21.04 -4.82 -28.70
CA ASP A 78 21.24 -3.71 -27.78
C ASP A 78 20.15 -2.63 -27.91
N SER A 79 19.77 -2.30 -29.15
CA SER A 79 18.73 -1.29 -29.42
C SER A 79 17.35 -1.74 -28.93
N ILE A 80 17.01 -3.03 -29.15
CA ILE A 80 15.73 -3.61 -28.72
C ILE A 80 15.67 -3.66 -27.19
N VAL A 81 16.74 -4.12 -26.53
CA VAL A 81 16.82 -4.21 -25.07
C VAL A 81 16.75 -2.83 -24.43
N ALA A 82 17.42 -1.82 -25.00
CA ALA A 82 17.34 -0.45 -24.49
C ALA A 82 15.92 0.10 -24.55
N LEU A 83 15.20 -0.12 -25.66
CA LEU A 83 13.80 0.28 -25.80
C LEU A 83 12.91 -0.46 -24.80
N GLU A 84 13.09 -1.77 -24.66
CA GLU A 84 12.36 -2.59 -23.69
C GLU A 84 12.59 -2.12 -22.25
N ALA A 85 13.83 -1.76 -21.89
CA ALA A 85 14.17 -1.25 -20.57
C ALA A 85 13.44 0.07 -20.25
N ILE A 86 13.28 0.97 -21.22
CA ILE A 86 12.52 2.23 -21.04
C ILE A 86 11.03 1.93 -20.77
N PHE A 87 10.45 0.97 -21.50
CA PHE A 87 9.08 0.55 -21.25
C PHE A 87 8.94 -0.07 -19.86
N LEU A 88 9.83 -0.97 -19.46
CA LEU A 88 9.83 -1.60 -18.14
C LEU A 88 9.95 -0.56 -17.03
N ALA A 89 10.87 0.39 -17.14
CA ALA A 89 11.03 1.47 -16.18
C ALA A 89 9.74 2.30 -16.04
N SER A 90 9.11 2.65 -17.17
CA SER A 90 7.84 3.38 -17.20
C SER A 90 6.71 2.59 -16.52
N PHE A 91 6.62 1.28 -16.79
CA PHE A 91 5.67 0.39 -16.13
C PHE A 91 5.91 0.27 -14.63
N ILE A 92 7.17 0.19 -14.19
CA ILE A 92 7.55 0.15 -12.77
C ILE A 92 7.10 1.43 -12.07
N VAL A 93 7.43 2.61 -12.61
CA VAL A 93 7.01 3.91 -12.03
C VAL A 93 5.49 4.00 -11.96
N MET A 94 4.79 3.57 -13.01
CA MET A 94 3.32 3.57 -13.03
C MET A 94 2.73 2.65 -11.94
N ARG A 95 3.35 1.49 -11.69
CA ARG A 95 2.94 0.60 -10.60
C ARG A 95 3.25 1.17 -9.22
N GLN A 96 4.42 1.77 -9.06
CA GLN A 96 4.81 2.44 -7.81
C GLN A 96 3.85 3.58 -7.49
N SER A 97 3.52 4.44 -8.46
CA SER A 97 2.54 5.52 -8.29
C SER A 97 1.17 4.99 -7.85
N ARG A 98 0.67 3.91 -8.46
CA ARG A 98 -0.59 3.27 -8.05
C ARG A 98 -0.53 2.63 -6.66
N ALA A 99 0.61 2.06 -6.27
CA ALA A 99 0.80 1.49 -4.94
C ALA A 99 0.90 2.59 -3.88
N SER A 100 1.60 3.69 -4.18
CA SER A 100 1.72 4.87 -3.32
C SER A 100 0.36 5.47 -3.03
N ARG A 101 -0.45 5.76 -4.07
CA ARG A 101 -1.80 6.32 -3.87
C ARG A 101 -2.68 5.46 -2.96
N ARG A 102 -2.61 4.13 -3.10
CA ARG A 102 -3.33 3.21 -2.21
C ARG A 102 -2.77 3.19 -0.79
N SER A 103 -1.46 3.34 -0.63
CA SER A 103 -0.86 3.52 0.70
C SER A 103 -1.38 4.81 1.33
N ASP A 104 -1.33 5.93 0.61
CA ASP A 104 -1.77 7.24 1.09
C ASP A 104 -3.26 7.21 1.54
N GLU A 105 -4.13 6.58 0.75
CA GLU A 105 -5.54 6.38 1.11
C GLU A 105 -5.70 5.54 2.38
N ARG A 106 -4.96 4.43 2.50
CA ARG A 106 -4.97 3.58 3.71
C ARG A 106 -4.45 4.33 4.93
N ASP A 107 -3.40 5.12 4.76
CA ASP A 107 -2.76 5.85 5.84
C ASP A 107 -3.69 6.96 6.35
N HIS A 108 -4.46 7.61 5.46
CA HIS A 108 -5.51 8.54 5.85
C HIS A 108 -6.66 7.86 6.63
N LEU A 109 -7.12 6.69 6.18
CA LEU A 109 -8.13 5.91 6.91
C LEU A 109 -7.61 5.45 8.29
N MET A 110 -6.35 5.01 8.36
CA MET A 110 -5.70 4.61 9.61
C MET A 110 -5.66 5.77 10.60
N LEU A 111 -5.31 6.97 10.13
CA LEU A 111 -5.32 8.17 10.97
C LEU A 111 -6.71 8.45 11.52
N GLN A 112 -7.77 8.36 10.71
CA GLN A 112 -9.15 8.56 11.19
C GLN A 112 -9.55 7.53 12.26
N ILE A 113 -9.19 6.25 12.08
CA ILE A 113 -9.46 5.20 13.07
C ILE A 113 -8.70 5.46 14.36
N LEU A 114 -7.43 5.86 14.26
CA LEU A 114 -6.61 6.18 15.43
C LEU A 114 -7.23 7.34 16.23
N MET A 115 -7.71 8.38 15.52
CA MET A 115 -8.36 9.52 16.18
C MET A 115 -9.67 9.14 16.87
N LEU A 116 -10.48 8.30 16.24
CA LEU A 116 -11.69 7.78 16.87
C LEU A 116 -11.34 6.95 18.11
N THR A 117 -10.34 6.10 18.00
CA THR A 117 -9.86 5.24 19.10
C THR A 117 -9.35 6.08 20.26
N GLU A 118 -8.58 7.14 19.98
CA GLU A 118 -8.12 8.09 21.00
C GLU A 118 -9.31 8.72 21.73
N ARG A 119 -10.30 9.25 20.99
CA ARG A 119 -11.50 9.85 21.57
C ARG A 119 -12.28 8.86 22.45
N GLU A 120 -12.42 7.61 22.01
CA GLU A 120 -13.07 6.56 22.78
C GLU A 120 -12.28 6.24 24.06
N ILE A 121 -10.95 6.16 23.99
CA ILE A 121 -10.08 5.94 25.16
C ILE A 121 -10.20 7.12 26.15
N THR A 122 -10.13 8.37 25.68
CA THR A 122 -10.31 9.57 26.51
C THR A 122 -11.67 9.56 27.19
N ALA A 123 -12.73 9.18 26.49
CA ALA A 123 -14.08 9.06 27.07
C ALA A 123 -14.13 7.99 28.17
N VAL A 124 -13.49 6.83 27.95
CA VAL A 124 -13.40 5.76 28.95
C VAL A 124 -12.61 6.23 30.18
N LEU A 125 -11.45 6.86 29.99
CA LEU A 125 -10.65 7.45 31.07
C LEU A 125 -11.45 8.48 31.87
N GLY A 126 -12.23 9.32 31.19
CA GLY A 126 -13.13 10.28 31.85
C GLY A 126 -14.16 9.60 32.76
N VAL A 127 -14.76 8.49 32.30
CA VAL A 127 -15.67 7.69 33.14
C VAL A 127 -14.94 7.03 34.31
N GLU A 128 -13.75 6.46 34.10
CA GLU A 128 -12.95 5.86 35.16
C GLU A 128 -12.56 6.87 36.24
N ARG A 129 -12.18 8.10 35.86
CA ARG A 129 -11.88 9.18 36.81
C ARG A 129 -13.11 9.55 37.64
N LEU A 130 -14.29 9.65 37.01
CA LEU A 130 -15.54 9.90 37.72
C LEU A 130 -15.87 8.78 38.73
N LEU A 131 -15.60 7.52 38.39
CA LEU A 131 -15.77 6.38 39.30
C LEU A 131 -14.75 6.39 40.43
N ALA A 132 -13.47 6.68 40.14
CA ALA A 132 -12.41 6.78 41.14
C ALA A 132 -12.73 7.86 42.20
N ALA A 133 -13.22 9.02 41.76
CA ALA A 133 -13.66 10.11 42.63
C ALA A 133 -14.84 9.67 43.51
N ARG A 134 -15.83 8.96 42.95
CA ARG A 134 -16.97 8.40 43.72
C ARG A 134 -16.55 7.36 44.76
N MET A 135 -15.51 6.58 44.47
CA MET A 135 -14.98 5.55 45.38
C MET A 135 -13.98 6.11 46.41
N GLY A 136 -13.64 7.41 46.34
CA GLY A 136 -12.72 8.05 47.27
C GLY A 136 -11.24 7.71 47.04
N LEU A 137 -10.89 7.25 45.83
CA LEU A 137 -9.52 6.91 45.45
C LEU A 137 -8.73 8.18 45.06
N LYS A 138 -8.32 8.95 46.07
CA LYS A 138 -7.62 10.25 45.90
C LYS A 138 -6.30 10.16 45.14
N GLU A 139 -5.65 8.99 45.12
CA GLU A 139 -4.38 8.79 44.41
C GLU A 139 -4.53 8.84 42.88
N VAL A 140 -5.68 8.39 42.35
CA VAL A 140 -5.97 8.44 40.91
C VAL A 140 -6.51 9.81 40.51
N GLU A 141 -7.25 10.47 41.41
CA GLU A 141 -7.75 11.83 41.20
C GLU A 141 -6.63 12.87 41.15
N ALA A 142 -5.59 12.71 41.98
CA ALA A 142 -4.45 13.62 42.06
C ALA A 142 -3.32 13.32 41.05
N ASN A 143 -3.49 12.31 40.20
CA ASN A 143 -2.47 11.96 39.21
C ASN A 143 -2.60 12.86 37.96
N GLU A 144 -1.64 13.79 37.84
CA GLU A 144 -1.56 14.77 36.75
C GLU A 144 -1.41 14.13 35.36
N GLU A 145 -0.75 12.98 35.26
CA GLU A 145 -0.58 12.25 33.99
C GLU A 145 -1.91 11.65 33.51
N ILE A 146 -2.68 11.03 34.42
CA ILE A 146 -4.01 10.49 34.11
C ILE A 146 -4.99 11.62 33.78
N GLU A 147 -4.82 12.77 34.43
CA GLU A 147 -5.60 13.96 34.10
C GLU A 147 -5.37 14.44 32.68
N GLN A 148 -4.10 14.61 32.29
CA GLN A 148 -3.73 15.03 30.94
C GLN A 148 -4.24 14.04 29.88
N LEU A 149 -4.09 12.73 30.10
CA LEU A 149 -4.58 11.70 29.16
C LEU A 149 -6.11 11.65 29.04
N SER A 150 -6.83 12.10 30.08
CA SER A 150 -8.31 12.17 30.06
C SER A 150 -8.85 13.44 29.40
N GLN A 151 -7.99 14.39 29.03
CA GLN A 151 -8.37 15.57 28.27
C GLN A 151 -8.32 15.23 26.77
N GLU A 152 -9.25 15.80 26.00
CA GLU A 152 -9.28 15.62 24.55
C GLU A 152 -8.07 16.36 23.95
N THR A 153 -7.10 15.62 23.42
CA THR A 153 -6.00 16.21 22.67
C THR A 153 -6.56 16.73 21.35
N SER A 154 -6.42 18.02 21.08
CA SER A 154 -6.91 18.58 19.83
C SER A 154 -5.95 18.26 18.68
N ILE A 155 -6.48 17.67 17.60
CA ILE A 155 -5.69 17.30 16.41
C ILE A 155 -5.01 18.53 15.81
N ASP A 156 -5.73 19.65 15.75
CA ASP A 156 -5.23 20.90 15.17
C ASP A 156 -4.00 21.40 15.93
N GLU A 157 -3.96 21.24 17.25
CA GLU A 157 -2.82 21.64 18.09
C GLU A 157 -1.61 20.71 17.92
N VAL A 158 -1.83 19.40 17.78
CA VAL A 158 -0.75 18.45 17.45
C VAL A 158 -0.21 18.72 16.04
N ALA A 159 -1.09 18.92 15.06
CA ALA A 159 -0.71 19.19 13.67
C ALA A 159 0.04 20.53 13.55
N GLN A 160 -0.43 21.57 14.25
CA GLN A 160 0.22 22.87 14.28
C GLN A 160 1.59 22.79 14.96
N THR A 161 1.67 22.13 16.13
CA THR A 161 2.94 21.96 16.86
C THR A 161 3.96 21.19 16.01
N LEU A 162 3.53 20.11 15.34
CA LEU A 162 4.39 19.32 14.47
C LEU A 162 4.86 20.13 13.25
N GLN A 163 3.96 20.92 12.65
CA GLN A 163 4.30 21.74 11.49
C GLN A 163 5.24 22.89 11.85
N GLU A 164 5.07 23.51 13.01
CA GLU A 164 6.02 24.52 13.54
C GLU A 164 7.42 23.91 13.70
N HIS A 165 7.55 22.73 14.35
CA HIS A 165 8.84 22.08 14.54
C HIS A 165 9.48 21.59 13.24
N LEU A 166 8.70 21.12 12.26
CA LEU A 166 9.23 20.70 10.95
C LEU A 166 9.63 21.86 10.04
N THR A 167 9.19 23.09 10.31
CA THR A 167 9.52 24.30 9.53
C THR A 167 10.73 25.05 10.12
N GLU A 168 11.07 24.79 11.38
CA GLU A 168 12.25 25.37 12.06
C GLU A 168 13.56 24.60 11.80
N ASP A 169 13.51 23.38 11.26
CA ASP A 169 14.65 22.55 10.82
C ASP A 169 14.87 22.59 9.29
#